data_AF-A0A6C0LC64-F1
#
_entry.id   AF-A0A6C0LC64-F1
#
_cell.length_a   1.000
_cell.length_b   1.000
_cell.length_c   1.000
_cell.angle_alpha   90.00
_cell.angle_beta   90.00
_cell.angle_gamma   90.00
#
_symmetry.space_group_name_H-M   'P 1'
#
loop_
_entity.id
_entity.type
_entity.pdbx_description
1 polymer ?
#
loop_
_entity_poly.entity_id
_entity_poly.type
_entity_poly.pdbx_seq_one_letter_code
_entity_poly.pdbx_strand_id
1 'polypeptide(L)'
;MNNMNNKNEYDLYKIVKENYNINRDDIYIEDISDAGKGLGLERFKNFKELLLKDSYFDWRFCIEYFDKCNRVYHITYKNINFYILSDKPITKKAREHLFNSIYRVFLIKKLFNIKPTQDFNYYILLNPMKRKLPNKMGDSIGAVNINGGFTYFKSNNVYIVRKEDYEKVILHELLHHHHDIHFEAWTNANIKQIKNMCGIAEEQYLLPNEAIIETYAIILNTIFYSIEHNLSFADFKKTLAKDKKHNIAIAKKILTKQGKNMWYEKTHSYCYIVLRAIFYIYFKEFVRIYRYNNDDDITSFITMYFPKILRKIRENGRGDNRNKYIKQTIFNNF
;
A
#
# COMPACT_ATOMS: atom_id res chain seq x y z
N MET A 1 13.34 -22.00 6.53
CA MET A 1 12.83 -20.69 6.07
C MET A 1 13.01 -19.66 7.17
N ASN A 2 13.55 -18.48 6.87
CA ASN A 2 13.68 -17.42 7.87
C ASN A 2 12.29 -16.89 8.21
N ASN A 3 11.89 -16.92 9.49
CA ASN A 3 10.66 -16.29 9.94
C ASN A 3 10.80 -14.76 9.82
N MET A 4 10.21 -14.20 8.76
CA MET A 4 10.28 -12.77 8.42
C MET A 4 9.37 -11.90 9.30
N ASN A 5 8.33 -12.47 9.90
CA ASN A 5 7.27 -11.70 10.57
C ASN A 5 7.75 -11.05 11.87
N ASN A 6 8.71 -11.66 12.55
CA ASN A 6 9.26 -11.16 13.82
C ASN A 6 10.51 -10.26 13.64
N LYS A 7 10.81 -9.86 12.40
CA LYS A 7 11.96 -9.01 12.07
C LYS A 7 11.55 -7.54 12.13
N ASN A 8 12.29 -6.73 12.87
CA ASN A 8 12.08 -5.28 12.87
C ASN A 8 12.60 -4.65 11.57
N GLU A 9 12.39 -3.35 11.39
CA GLU A 9 12.77 -2.61 10.18
C GLU A 9 14.27 -2.74 9.81
N TYR A 10 15.16 -2.91 10.80
CA TYR A 10 16.61 -3.00 10.58
C TYR A 10 17.03 -4.41 10.20
N ASP A 11 16.39 -5.42 10.78
CA ASP A 11 16.61 -6.81 10.41
C ASP A 11 16.10 -7.05 8.97
N LEU A 12 14.91 -6.54 8.65
CA LEU A 12 14.35 -6.57 7.31
C LEU A 12 15.27 -5.87 6.30
N TYR A 13 15.81 -4.69 6.64
CA TYR A 13 16.75 -3.98 5.78
C TYR A 13 17.97 -4.83 5.43
N LYS A 14 18.59 -5.48 6.42
CA LYS A 14 19.77 -6.33 6.20
C LYS A 14 19.44 -7.50 5.28
N ILE A 15 18.37 -8.24 5.58
CA ILE A 15 17.94 -9.40 4.81
C ILE A 15 17.63 -9.02 3.36
N VAL A 16 16.86 -7.94 3.15
CA VAL A 16 16.52 -7.48 1.79
C VAL A 16 17.78 -7.03 1.07
N LYS A 17 18.65 -6.26 1.71
CA LYS A 17 19.90 -5.76 1.09
C LYS A 17 20.84 -6.90 0.69
N GLU A 18 21.03 -7.89 1.55
CA GLU A 18 21.86 -9.07 1.28
C GLU A 18 21.34 -9.90 0.09
N ASN A 19 20.03 -9.88 -0.14
CA ASN A 19 19.39 -10.63 -1.22
C ASN A 19 19.03 -9.76 -2.44
N TYR A 20 19.36 -8.46 -2.43
CA TYR A 20 19.06 -7.54 -3.53
C TYR A 20 20.15 -7.61 -4.60
N ASN A 21 19.93 -8.44 -5.61
CA ASN A 21 20.85 -8.71 -6.71
C ASN A 21 20.15 -8.68 -8.07
N ILE A 22 19.49 -7.58 -8.39
CA ILE A 22 18.78 -7.40 -9.66
C ILE A 22 19.75 -7.51 -10.85
N ASN A 23 19.50 -8.47 -11.74
CA ASN A 23 20.04 -8.47 -13.09
C ASN A 23 18.97 -7.95 -14.05
N ARG A 24 19.20 -6.80 -14.67
CA ARG A 24 18.20 -6.17 -15.55
C ARG A 24 18.08 -6.88 -16.90
N ASP A 25 19.09 -7.63 -17.32
CA ASP A 25 19.06 -8.38 -18.57
C ASP A 25 18.09 -9.57 -18.51
N ASP A 26 17.74 -10.02 -17.30
CA ASP A 26 16.73 -11.05 -17.07
C ASP A 26 15.28 -10.51 -17.15
N ILE A 27 15.09 -9.19 -17.28
CA ILE A 27 13.77 -8.55 -17.29
C ILE A 27 13.41 -8.16 -18.72
N TYR A 28 12.34 -8.76 -19.23
CA TYR A 28 11.82 -8.48 -20.57
C TYR A 28 10.70 -7.46 -20.52
N ILE A 29 10.66 -6.53 -21.48
CA ILE A 29 9.54 -5.59 -21.70
C ILE A 29 9.17 -5.57 -23.18
N GLU A 30 7.88 -5.77 -23.45
CA GLU A 30 7.29 -5.75 -24.77
C GLU A 30 6.19 -4.69 -24.85
N ASP A 31 6.14 -3.95 -25.97
CA ASP A 31 4.98 -3.13 -26.32
C ASP A 31 3.99 -4.03 -27.08
N ILE A 32 2.91 -4.43 -26.41
CA ILE A 32 1.88 -5.33 -26.93
C ILE A 32 0.61 -4.57 -27.35
N SER A 33 0.73 -3.25 -27.59
CA SER A 33 -0.39 -2.40 -28.00
C SER A 33 -1.00 -2.89 -29.32
N ASP A 34 -0.14 -3.29 -30.26
CA ASP A 34 -0.49 -3.66 -31.64
C ASP A 34 -0.48 -5.16 -31.91
N ALA A 35 -0.39 -6.00 -30.86
CA ALA A 35 -0.32 -7.47 -30.98
C ALA A 35 -1.64 -8.07 -31.52
N GLY A 36 -2.00 -7.77 -32.77
CA GLY A 36 -3.27 -8.08 -33.42
C GLY A 36 -4.43 -7.20 -32.92
N LYS A 37 -4.71 -6.08 -33.60
CA LYS A 37 -6.00 -5.34 -33.59
C LYS A 37 -6.82 -5.39 -32.28
N GLY A 38 -6.26 -4.94 -31.15
CA GLY A 38 -6.98 -4.78 -29.88
C GLY A 38 -6.74 -5.83 -28.79
N LEU A 39 -5.97 -6.89 -29.06
CA LEU A 39 -5.63 -7.94 -28.09
C LEU A 39 -4.92 -7.41 -26.83
N GLY A 40 -4.11 -6.35 -26.94
CA GLY A 40 -3.47 -5.71 -25.78
C GLY A 40 -4.49 -5.11 -24.81
N LEU A 41 -5.51 -4.41 -25.32
CA LEU A 41 -6.59 -3.85 -24.50
C LEU A 41 -7.52 -4.94 -23.96
N GLU A 42 -7.73 -6.02 -24.71
CA GLU A 42 -8.50 -7.18 -24.24
C GLU A 42 -7.90 -7.81 -22.97
N ARG A 43 -6.57 -7.74 -22.77
CA ARG A 43 -5.93 -8.18 -21.50
C ARG A 43 -6.48 -7.44 -20.28
N PHE A 44 -6.97 -6.21 -20.45
CA PHE A 44 -7.52 -5.39 -19.39
C PHE A 44 -9.05 -5.42 -19.31
N LYS A 45 -9.73 -6.19 -20.18
CA LYS A 45 -11.20 -6.25 -20.20
C LYS A 45 -11.79 -6.68 -18.86
N ASN A 46 -11.25 -7.75 -18.26
CA ASN A 46 -11.67 -8.21 -16.94
C ASN A 46 -11.48 -7.12 -15.87
N PHE A 47 -10.32 -6.45 -15.88
CA PHE A 47 -10.06 -5.36 -14.93
C PHE A 47 -11.09 -4.22 -15.10
N LYS A 48 -11.39 -3.79 -16.33
CA LYS A 48 -12.42 -2.78 -16.59
C LYS A 48 -13.80 -3.23 -16.11
N GLU A 49 -14.17 -4.49 -16.35
CA GLU A 49 -15.43 -5.05 -15.88
C GLU A 49 -15.53 -5.08 -14.35
N LEU A 50 -14.46 -5.44 -13.65
CA LEU A 50 -14.41 -5.41 -12.19
C LEU A 50 -14.65 -3.99 -11.66
N LEU A 51 -14.00 -2.98 -12.26
CA LEU A 51 -14.20 -1.59 -11.88
C LEU A 51 -15.64 -1.09 -12.13
N LEU A 52 -16.30 -1.57 -13.19
CA LEU A 52 -17.68 -1.20 -13.52
C LEU A 52 -18.72 -1.91 -12.65
N LYS A 53 -18.43 -3.14 -12.22
CA LYS A 53 -19.34 -3.99 -11.43
C LYS A 53 -19.20 -3.78 -9.92
N ASP A 54 -18.13 -3.12 -9.47
CA ASP A 54 -17.91 -2.82 -8.06
C ASP A 54 -18.95 -1.79 -7.56
N SER A 55 -19.92 -2.27 -6.80
CA SER A 55 -20.97 -1.45 -6.20
C SER A 55 -20.51 -0.71 -4.94
N TYR A 56 -19.36 -1.09 -4.37
CA TYR A 56 -18.86 -0.53 -3.12
C TYR A 56 -18.02 0.74 -3.37
N PHE A 57 -17.22 0.75 -4.42
CA PHE A 57 -16.30 1.84 -4.74
C PHE A 57 -16.65 2.57 -6.06
N ASP A 58 -16.68 3.91 -6.02
CA ASP A 58 -16.81 4.73 -7.23
C ASP A 58 -15.47 4.82 -7.99
N TRP A 59 -15.36 4.01 -9.04
CA TRP A 59 -14.18 3.93 -9.91
C TRP A 59 -14.25 4.77 -11.18
N ARG A 60 -15.19 5.72 -11.30
CA ARG A 60 -15.32 6.54 -12.53
C ARG A 60 -14.01 7.19 -12.96
N PHE A 61 -13.22 7.68 -12.01
CA PHE A 61 -11.90 8.27 -12.29
C PHE A 61 -10.88 7.28 -12.90
N CYS A 62 -11.02 5.99 -12.62
CA CYS A 62 -10.21 4.93 -13.25
C CYS A 62 -10.69 4.67 -14.66
N ILE A 63 -12.01 4.54 -14.86
CA ILE A 63 -12.62 4.28 -16.17
C ILE A 63 -12.29 5.41 -17.15
N GLU A 64 -12.42 6.67 -16.72
CA GLU A 64 -12.07 7.83 -17.53
C GLU A 64 -10.59 7.86 -17.96
N TYR A 65 -9.68 7.34 -17.13
CA TYR A 65 -8.27 7.22 -17.51
C TYR A 65 -8.04 6.01 -18.42
N PHE A 66 -8.69 4.89 -18.12
CA PHE A 66 -8.64 3.68 -18.92
C PHE A 66 -9.00 3.97 -20.38
N ASP A 67 -10.09 4.70 -20.61
CA ASP A 67 -10.60 5.04 -21.95
C ASP A 67 -9.68 5.99 -22.75
N LYS A 68 -8.72 6.65 -22.07
CA LYS A 68 -7.70 7.49 -22.71
C LYS A 68 -6.43 6.71 -23.05
N CYS A 69 -6.25 5.51 -22.49
CA CYS A 69 -5.05 4.72 -22.69
C CYS A 69 -5.11 4.00 -24.03
N ASN A 70 -4.01 4.04 -24.76
CA ASN A 70 -3.87 3.38 -26.06
C ASN A 70 -2.61 2.53 -26.15
N ARG A 71 -1.87 2.39 -25.04
CA ARG A 71 -0.62 1.63 -24.99
C ARG A 71 -0.65 0.60 -23.90
N VAL A 72 -0.20 -0.61 -24.25
CA VAL A 72 -0.10 -1.74 -23.32
C VAL A 72 1.30 -2.30 -23.37
N TYR A 73 1.92 -2.41 -22.20
CA TYR A 73 3.23 -3.02 -22.03
C TYR A 73 3.12 -4.28 -21.19
N HIS A 74 3.87 -5.31 -21.56
CA HIS A 74 4.04 -6.50 -20.74
C HIS A 74 5.49 -6.60 -20.28
N ILE A 75 5.70 -6.62 -18.97
CA ILE A 75 7.00 -6.84 -18.34
C ILE A 75 6.97 -8.18 -17.61
N THR A 76 7.99 -8.99 -17.83
CA THR A 76 8.09 -10.32 -17.20
C THR A 76 9.42 -10.45 -16.49
N TYR A 77 9.37 -10.99 -15.26
CA TYR A 77 10.54 -11.42 -14.53
C TYR A 77 10.23 -12.69 -13.73
N LYS A 78 10.83 -13.81 -14.13
CA LYS A 78 10.55 -15.14 -13.58
C LYS A 78 9.05 -15.41 -13.60
N ASN A 79 8.42 -15.55 -12.43
CA ASN A 79 7.00 -15.84 -12.27
C ASN A 79 6.14 -14.62 -11.89
N ILE A 80 6.64 -13.41 -12.16
CA ILE A 80 5.90 -12.16 -11.99
C ILE A 80 5.69 -11.52 -13.36
N ASN A 81 4.45 -11.12 -13.64
CA ASN A 81 4.05 -10.43 -14.86
C ASN A 81 3.43 -9.09 -14.51
N PHE A 82 3.89 -8.00 -15.12
CA PHE A 82 3.24 -6.68 -15.08
C PHE A 82 2.65 -6.37 -16.45
N TYR A 83 1.33 -6.24 -16.53
CA TYR A 83 0.63 -5.62 -17.64
C TYR A 83 0.38 -4.17 -17.29
N ILE A 84 0.82 -3.24 -18.13
CA ILE A 84 0.77 -1.79 -17.85
C ILE A 84 -0.03 -1.10 -18.94
N LEU A 85 -1.11 -0.45 -18.54
CA LEU A 85 -1.93 0.36 -19.43
C LEU A 85 -1.59 1.85 -19.22
N SER A 86 -1.29 2.54 -20.33
CA SER A 86 -0.80 3.92 -20.32
C SER A 86 -1.35 4.73 -21.50
N ASP A 87 -1.50 6.03 -21.29
CA ASP A 87 -1.79 7.04 -22.32
C ASP A 87 -0.51 7.57 -23.01
N LYS A 88 0.66 7.17 -22.50
CA LYS A 88 1.97 7.66 -22.94
C LYS A 88 2.99 6.53 -23.13
N PRO A 89 3.96 6.69 -24.03
CA PRO A 89 5.09 5.77 -24.14
C PRO A 89 5.88 5.67 -22.83
N ILE A 90 6.38 4.48 -22.49
CA ILE A 90 7.30 4.28 -21.38
C ILE A 90 8.67 4.87 -21.73
N THR A 91 9.11 5.88 -20.96
CA THR A 91 10.45 6.47 -21.09
C THR A 91 11.52 5.53 -20.54
N LYS A 92 12.81 5.77 -20.87
CA LYS A 92 13.93 5.00 -20.30
C LYS A 92 13.94 5.01 -18.76
N LYS A 93 13.73 6.18 -18.15
CA LYS A 93 13.65 6.33 -16.69
C LYS A 93 12.47 5.55 -16.10
N ALA A 94 11.30 5.61 -16.74
CA ALA A 94 10.14 4.84 -16.34
C ALA A 94 10.40 3.32 -16.44
N ARG A 95 11.10 2.88 -17.49
CA ARG A 95 11.49 1.47 -17.66
C ARG A 95 12.38 0.97 -16.52
N GLU A 96 13.45 1.70 -16.20
CA GLU A 96 14.35 1.35 -15.09
C GLU A 96 13.60 1.25 -13.76
N HIS A 97 12.67 2.17 -13.55
CA HIS A 97 11.85 2.19 -12.35
C HIS A 97 10.85 1.00 -12.28
N LEU A 98 10.27 0.61 -13.41
CA LEU A 98 9.40 -0.57 -13.51
C LEU A 98 10.19 -1.88 -13.31
N PHE A 99 11.44 -1.95 -13.80
CA PHE A 99 12.33 -3.08 -13.58
C PHE A 99 12.67 -3.28 -12.10
N ASN A 100 12.96 -2.18 -11.40
CA ASN A 100 13.11 -2.24 -9.95
C ASN A 100 11.81 -2.76 -9.31
N SER A 101 10.65 -2.23 -9.71
CA SER A 101 9.36 -2.55 -9.10
C SER A 101 8.93 -4.01 -9.27
N ILE A 102 9.11 -4.61 -10.46
CA ILE A 102 8.82 -6.04 -10.67
C ILE A 102 9.79 -6.92 -9.85
N TYR A 103 11.04 -6.49 -9.72
CA TYR A 103 12.03 -7.18 -8.90
C TYR A 103 11.70 -7.10 -7.40
N ARG A 104 11.18 -5.96 -6.91
CA ARG A 104 10.69 -5.83 -5.52
C ARG A 104 9.65 -6.91 -5.22
N VAL A 105 8.67 -7.08 -6.10
CA VAL A 105 7.60 -8.09 -5.96
C VAL A 105 8.19 -9.49 -5.93
N PHE A 106 9.06 -9.83 -6.89
CA PHE A 106 9.73 -11.13 -6.91
C PHE A 106 10.51 -11.41 -5.62
N LEU A 107 11.33 -10.44 -5.17
CA LEU A 107 12.18 -10.64 -4.01
C LEU A 107 11.35 -10.82 -2.74
N ILE A 108 10.31 -10.01 -2.53
CA ILE A 108 9.42 -10.16 -1.37
C ILE A 108 8.65 -11.49 -1.44
N LYS A 109 8.14 -11.87 -2.62
CA LYS A 109 7.51 -13.17 -2.82
C LYS A 109 8.43 -14.32 -2.39
N LYS A 110 9.71 -14.26 -2.77
CA LYS A 110 10.73 -15.25 -2.40
C LYS A 110 11.04 -15.23 -0.90
N LEU A 111 11.34 -14.07 -0.33
CA LEU A 111 11.75 -13.93 1.07
C LEU A 111 10.64 -14.32 2.06
N PHE A 112 9.40 -13.99 1.74
CA PHE A 112 8.22 -14.33 2.55
C PHE A 112 7.56 -15.64 2.12
N ASN A 113 8.14 -16.39 1.18
CA ASN A 113 7.58 -17.64 0.68
C ASN A 113 6.09 -17.55 0.25
N ILE A 114 5.72 -16.46 -0.40
CA ILE A 114 4.34 -16.22 -0.84
C ILE A 114 4.10 -17.06 -2.10
N LYS A 115 3.23 -18.07 -2.02
CA LYS A 115 2.81 -18.94 -3.13
C LYS A 115 3.99 -19.28 -4.06
N PRO A 116 5.04 -19.98 -3.57
CA PRO A 116 6.36 -20.02 -4.21
C PRO A 116 6.34 -20.53 -5.66
N THR A 117 5.43 -21.44 -5.99
CA THR A 117 5.28 -22.07 -7.31
C THR A 117 4.29 -21.37 -8.23
N GLN A 118 3.55 -20.37 -7.75
CA GLN A 118 2.49 -19.74 -8.52
C GLN A 118 2.94 -18.43 -9.16
N ASP A 119 2.37 -18.13 -10.31
CA ASP A 119 2.57 -16.87 -11.02
C ASP A 119 1.68 -15.78 -10.44
N PHE A 120 2.17 -14.53 -10.46
CA PHE A 120 1.37 -13.34 -10.16
C PHE A 120 1.28 -12.43 -11.38
N ASN A 121 0.08 -11.92 -11.64
CA ASN A 121 -0.20 -10.98 -12.72
C ASN A 121 -0.66 -9.65 -12.14
N TYR A 122 0.10 -8.59 -12.38
CA TYR A 122 -0.27 -7.24 -11.98
C TYR A 122 -0.82 -6.50 -13.18
N TYR A 123 -2.05 -6.01 -13.09
CA TYR A 123 -2.67 -5.14 -14.07
C TYR A 123 -2.61 -3.71 -13.54
N ILE A 124 -1.80 -2.87 -14.17
CA ILE A 124 -1.37 -1.57 -13.64
C ILE A 124 -1.91 -0.45 -14.53
N LEU A 125 -2.80 0.36 -13.96
CA LEU A 125 -3.19 1.66 -14.47
C LEU A 125 -2.30 2.72 -13.84
N LEU A 126 -1.49 3.41 -14.64
CA LEU A 126 -0.65 4.51 -14.16
C LEU A 126 -1.40 5.84 -14.10
N ASN A 127 -2.64 5.83 -13.59
CA ASN A 127 -3.47 7.02 -13.47
C ASN A 127 -2.74 8.11 -12.65
N PRO A 128 -2.50 9.31 -13.22
CA PRO A 128 -1.72 10.35 -12.56
C PRO A 128 -2.47 11.09 -11.44
N MET A 129 -3.77 10.81 -11.26
CA MET A 129 -4.60 11.45 -10.24
C MET A 129 -4.02 11.25 -8.82
N LYS A 130 -3.91 12.36 -8.09
CA LYS A 130 -3.33 12.41 -6.74
C LYS A 130 -4.39 12.23 -5.66
N ARG A 131 -4.03 11.57 -4.55
CA ARG A 131 -4.90 11.39 -3.39
C ARG A 131 -5.14 12.70 -2.66
N LYS A 132 -6.40 13.06 -2.48
CA LYS A 132 -6.83 14.26 -1.77
C LYS A 132 -8.00 13.94 -0.86
N LEU A 133 -8.01 14.55 0.33
CA LEU A 133 -9.20 14.55 1.18
C LEU A 133 -10.36 15.27 0.47
N PRO A 134 -11.62 14.86 0.75
CA PRO A 134 -12.80 15.54 0.26
C PRO A 134 -12.79 17.04 0.57
N ASN A 135 -13.43 17.82 -0.30
CA ASN A 135 -13.35 19.27 -0.21
C ASN A 135 -14.19 19.84 0.94
N LYS A 136 -15.40 19.31 1.14
CA LYS A 136 -16.30 19.78 2.20
C LYS A 136 -16.05 19.01 3.49
N MET A 137 -16.19 19.70 4.61
CA MET A 137 -16.31 19.04 5.91
C MET A 137 -17.60 18.19 5.90
N GLY A 138 -17.56 16.99 6.49
CA GLY A 138 -18.67 16.04 6.45
C GLY A 138 -18.67 15.08 5.25
N ASP A 139 -18.08 15.43 4.11
CA ASP A 139 -17.97 14.49 2.98
C ASP A 139 -17.18 13.25 3.37
N SER A 140 -17.72 12.06 3.10
CA SER A 140 -17.09 10.78 3.39
C SER A 140 -15.86 10.52 2.48
N ILE A 141 -14.87 9.81 3.00
CA ILE A 141 -13.69 9.41 2.23
C ILE A 141 -14.02 8.17 1.40
N GLY A 142 -14.01 8.32 0.08
CA GLY A 142 -14.27 7.28 -0.91
C GLY A 142 -13.01 6.79 -1.63
N ALA A 143 -13.17 5.81 -2.53
CA ALA A 143 -12.07 5.20 -3.30
C ALA A 143 -11.23 6.24 -4.04
N VAL A 144 -11.90 7.23 -4.66
CA VAL A 144 -11.29 8.39 -5.34
C VAL A 144 -10.30 9.17 -4.46
N ASN A 145 -10.42 9.08 -3.14
CA ASN A 145 -9.56 9.79 -2.21
C ASN A 145 -8.34 8.98 -1.78
N ILE A 146 -8.44 7.64 -1.62
CA ILE A 146 -7.42 6.86 -0.90
C ILE A 146 -6.91 5.59 -1.61
N ASN A 147 -7.76 4.84 -2.32
CA ASN A 147 -7.38 3.52 -2.81
C ASN A 147 -6.26 3.55 -3.87
N GLY A 148 -5.29 2.64 -3.77
CA GLY A 148 -4.18 2.52 -4.73
C GLY A 148 -4.28 1.32 -5.66
N GLY A 149 -4.98 0.28 -5.22
CA GLY A 149 -5.13 -1.00 -5.88
C GLY A 149 -6.12 -1.86 -5.11
N PHE A 150 -6.26 -3.10 -5.55
CA PHE A 150 -6.96 -4.16 -4.86
C PHE A 150 -6.51 -5.52 -5.38
N THR A 151 -6.74 -6.55 -4.58
CA THR A 151 -6.60 -7.96 -4.95
C THR A 151 -7.70 -8.78 -4.30
N TYR A 152 -7.94 -9.97 -4.83
CA TYR A 152 -8.75 -10.98 -4.16
C TYR A 152 -7.81 -12.08 -3.68
N PHE A 153 -7.80 -12.40 -2.38
CA PHE A 153 -6.80 -13.30 -1.78
C PHE A 153 -6.68 -14.68 -2.44
N LYS A 154 -7.78 -15.18 -3.04
CA LYS A 154 -7.83 -16.46 -3.78
C LYS A 154 -7.30 -16.36 -5.21
N SER A 155 -7.20 -15.15 -5.74
CA SER A 155 -6.63 -14.87 -7.06
C SER A 155 -5.12 -14.64 -6.96
N ASN A 156 -4.45 -14.67 -8.11
CA ASN A 156 -3.08 -14.15 -8.25
C ASN A 156 -3.05 -12.93 -9.19
N ASN A 157 -4.22 -12.41 -9.57
CA ASN A 157 -4.35 -11.17 -10.29
C ASN A 157 -4.43 -10.02 -9.28
N VAL A 158 -3.49 -9.09 -9.41
CA VAL A 158 -3.38 -7.88 -8.59
C VAL A 158 -3.69 -6.68 -9.48
N TYR A 159 -4.47 -5.74 -8.97
CA TYR A 159 -4.94 -4.59 -9.73
C TYR A 159 -4.43 -3.29 -9.10
N ILE A 160 -3.73 -2.47 -9.87
CA ILE A 160 -3.18 -1.19 -9.43
C ILE A 160 -3.86 -0.09 -10.23
N VAL A 161 -4.39 0.92 -9.55
CA VAL A 161 -5.26 1.93 -10.17
C VAL A 161 -4.63 3.32 -10.24
N ARG A 162 -3.52 3.56 -9.53
CA ARG A 162 -2.88 4.88 -9.42
C ARG A 162 -1.37 4.78 -9.53
N LYS A 163 -0.79 5.80 -10.16
CA LYS A 163 0.66 6.01 -10.25
C LYS A 163 1.28 6.48 -8.93
N GLU A 164 0.56 7.26 -8.13
CA GLU A 164 1.06 7.76 -6.85
C GLU A 164 1.20 6.62 -5.83
N ASP A 165 2.40 6.48 -5.24
CA ASP A 165 2.77 5.46 -4.26
C ASP A 165 2.61 4.00 -4.76
N TYR A 166 2.54 3.77 -6.07
CA TYR A 166 2.20 2.45 -6.62
C TYR A 166 3.20 1.35 -6.23
N GLU A 167 4.47 1.69 -5.97
CA GLU A 167 5.51 0.75 -5.55
C GLU A 167 5.25 0.20 -4.15
N LYS A 168 4.62 1.00 -3.29
CA LYS A 168 4.12 0.52 -2.01
C LYS A 168 2.87 -0.32 -2.23
N VAL A 169 2.00 0.08 -3.16
CA VAL A 169 0.74 -0.62 -3.41
C VAL A 169 1.00 -2.03 -3.96
N ILE A 170 1.90 -2.22 -4.92
CA ILE A 170 2.23 -3.57 -5.43
C ILE A 170 2.71 -4.52 -4.30
N LEU A 171 3.43 -3.98 -3.31
CA LEU A 171 3.85 -4.75 -2.13
C LEU A 171 2.69 -5.02 -1.18
N HIS A 172 1.83 -4.03 -0.93
CA HIS A 172 0.62 -4.17 -0.12
C HIS A 172 -0.26 -5.29 -0.66
N GLU A 173 -0.57 -5.26 -1.96
CA GLU A 173 -1.42 -6.27 -2.59
C GLU A 173 -0.76 -7.66 -2.61
N LEU A 174 0.56 -7.74 -2.76
CA LEU A 174 1.28 -9.01 -2.61
C LEU A 174 1.12 -9.58 -1.19
N LEU A 175 1.26 -8.74 -0.17
CA LEU A 175 1.26 -9.15 1.24
C LEU A 175 -0.09 -9.68 1.73
N HIS A 176 -1.21 -9.32 1.08
CA HIS A 176 -2.51 -9.98 1.30
C HIS A 176 -2.47 -11.51 1.08
N HIS A 177 -1.49 -12.00 0.32
CA HIS A 177 -1.33 -13.43 0.03
C HIS A 177 -0.41 -14.14 1.02
N HIS A 178 0.11 -13.44 2.04
CA HIS A 178 0.95 -14.02 3.08
C HIS A 178 0.12 -14.40 4.31
N HIS A 179 0.03 -15.69 4.60
CA HIS A 179 -0.85 -16.23 5.65
C HIS A 179 -0.62 -15.59 7.03
N ASP A 180 0.64 -15.39 7.43
CA ASP A 180 0.92 -14.87 8.77
C ASP A 180 0.80 -13.34 8.87
N ILE A 181 0.66 -12.63 7.75
CA ILE A 181 0.50 -11.16 7.76
C ILE A 181 -0.96 -10.79 7.53
N HIS A 182 -1.70 -11.59 6.75
CA HIS A 182 -3.10 -11.38 6.46
C HIS A 182 -3.99 -12.21 7.40
N PHE A 183 -4.53 -11.58 8.43
CA PHE A 183 -5.45 -12.20 9.39
C PHE A 183 -6.79 -11.45 9.49
N GLU A 184 -7.89 -12.12 9.14
CA GLU A 184 -9.23 -11.52 9.10
C GLU A 184 -10.11 -11.88 10.30
N ALA A 185 -9.74 -12.87 11.12
CA ALA A 185 -10.61 -13.41 12.17
C ALA A 185 -10.53 -12.61 13.50
N TRP A 186 -10.73 -11.30 13.43
CA TRP A 186 -10.82 -10.43 14.61
C TRP A 186 -12.15 -10.63 15.33
N THR A 187 -12.12 -10.69 16.67
CA THR A 187 -13.35 -10.81 17.46
C THR A 187 -14.17 -9.52 17.43
N ASN A 188 -15.50 -9.66 17.49
CA ASN A 188 -16.41 -8.50 17.57
C ASN A 188 -16.13 -7.63 18.80
N ALA A 189 -15.70 -8.23 19.92
CA ALA A 189 -15.34 -7.52 21.14
C ALA A 189 -14.13 -6.60 20.91
N ASN A 190 -13.08 -7.11 20.28
CA ASN A 190 -11.88 -6.35 19.95
C ASN A 190 -12.17 -5.21 18.96
N ILE A 191 -12.96 -5.49 17.91
CA ILE A 191 -13.39 -4.45 16.97
C ILE A 191 -14.18 -3.36 17.68
N LYS A 192 -15.12 -3.72 18.56
CA LYS A 192 -15.91 -2.75 19.34
C LYS A 192 -15.03 -1.90 20.26
N GLN A 193 -14.05 -2.51 20.94
CA GLN A 193 -13.09 -1.80 21.77
C GLN A 193 -12.28 -0.76 20.96
N ILE A 194 -11.76 -1.15 19.80
CA ILE A 194 -11.00 -0.24 18.93
C ILE A 194 -11.89 0.91 18.44
N LYS A 195 -13.11 0.60 17.98
CA LYS A 195 -14.07 1.62 17.52
C LYS A 195 -14.38 2.64 18.61
N ASN A 196 -14.69 2.18 19.82
CA ASN A 196 -15.01 3.05 20.96
C ASN A 196 -13.83 3.97 21.30
N MET A 197 -12.62 3.42 21.38
CA MET A 197 -11.42 4.19 21.69
C MET A 197 -11.09 5.23 20.59
N CYS A 198 -11.27 4.85 19.33
CA CYS A 198 -10.98 5.72 18.19
C CYS A 198 -12.12 6.69 17.82
N GLY A 199 -13.30 6.57 18.45
CA GLY A 199 -14.49 7.33 18.07
C GLY A 199 -14.97 7.00 16.65
N ILE A 200 -15.02 5.72 16.30
CA ILE A 200 -15.50 5.22 15.00
C ILE A 200 -16.94 4.74 15.16
N ALA A 201 -17.82 5.08 14.22
CA ALA A 201 -19.23 4.72 14.28
C ALA A 201 -19.44 3.20 14.39
N GLU A 202 -20.48 2.76 15.12
CA GLU A 202 -20.68 1.33 15.42
C GLU A 202 -20.95 0.53 14.13
N GLU A 203 -21.68 1.12 13.19
CA GLU A 203 -22.01 0.58 11.87
C GLU A 203 -20.84 0.62 10.87
N GLN A 204 -19.79 1.39 11.13
CA GLN A 204 -18.64 1.48 10.22
C GLN A 204 -17.90 0.15 10.18
N TYR A 205 -17.75 -0.46 9.01
CA TYR A 205 -16.90 -1.65 8.88
C TYR A 205 -15.42 -1.27 9.06
N LEU A 206 -14.71 -2.00 9.94
CA LEU A 206 -13.32 -1.74 10.32
C LEU A 206 -12.50 -3.01 10.11
N LEU A 207 -11.41 -2.92 9.34
CA LEU A 207 -10.47 -4.03 9.15
C LEU A 207 -9.07 -3.64 9.64
N PRO A 208 -8.73 -3.89 10.91
CA PRO A 208 -7.40 -3.54 11.43
C PRO A 208 -6.25 -4.22 10.69
N ASN A 209 -6.49 -5.38 10.07
CA ASN A 209 -5.52 -6.09 9.24
C ASN A 209 -4.95 -5.25 8.09
N GLU A 210 -5.77 -4.39 7.47
CA GLU A 210 -5.33 -3.43 6.45
C GLU A 210 -4.19 -2.54 6.95
N ALA A 211 -4.23 -2.15 8.24
CA ALA A 211 -3.20 -1.32 8.85
C ALA A 211 -1.88 -2.08 9.06
N ILE A 212 -1.94 -3.39 9.35
CA ILE A 212 -0.76 -4.25 9.52
C ILE A 212 -0.08 -4.44 8.17
N ILE A 213 -0.83 -4.84 7.14
CA ILE A 213 -0.34 -5.04 5.77
C ILE A 213 0.28 -3.74 5.24
N GLU A 214 -0.43 -2.62 5.40
CA GLU A 214 0.05 -1.31 4.99
C GLU A 214 1.34 -0.90 5.73
N THR A 215 1.51 -1.31 6.99
CA THR A 215 2.74 -1.05 7.76
C THR A 215 3.94 -1.80 7.18
N TYR A 216 3.79 -3.10 6.90
CA TYR A 216 4.85 -3.87 6.25
C TYR A 216 5.17 -3.30 4.86
N ALA A 217 4.16 -2.96 4.07
CA ALA A 217 4.33 -2.41 2.73
C ALA A 217 5.14 -1.09 2.73
N ILE A 218 4.86 -0.16 3.67
CA ILE A 218 5.60 1.10 3.79
C ILE A 218 7.06 0.88 4.23
N ILE A 219 7.29 -0.03 5.18
CA ILE A 219 8.65 -0.35 5.64
C ILE A 219 9.47 -0.94 4.51
N LEU A 220 8.91 -1.92 3.80
CA LEU A 220 9.57 -2.54 2.65
C LEU A 220 9.83 -1.53 1.53
N ASN A 221 8.86 -0.66 1.22
CA ASN A 221 9.05 0.40 0.23
C ASN A 221 10.19 1.36 0.62
N THR A 222 10.30 1.73 1.91
CA THR A 222 11.40 2.56 2.42
C THR A 222 12.75 1.85 2.32
N ILE A 223 12.80 0.56 2.61
CA ILE A 223 14.00 -0.28 2.47
C ILE A 223 14.45 -0.33 1.00
N PHE A 224 13.54 -0.66 0.08
CA PHE A 224 13.85 -0.71 -1.34
C PHE A 224 14.29 0.64 -1.89
N TYR A 225 13.59 1.73 -1.53
CA TYR A 225 14.01 3.07 -1.90
C TYR A 225 15.45 3.34 -1.45
N SER A 226 15.80 2.96 -0.22
CA SER A 226 17.14 3.14 0.33
C SER A 226 18.20 2.34 -0.42
N ILE A 227 17.91 1.08 -0.77
CA ILE A 227 18.85 0.20 -1.48
C ILE A 227 19.07 0.69 -2.91
N GLU A 228 17.98 0.98 -3.63
CA GLU A 228 18.03 1.39 -5.03
C GLU A 228 18.70 2.75 -5.26
N HIS A 229 18.70 3.62 -4.24
CA HIS A 229 19.41 4.90 -4.26
C HIS A 229 20.78 4.82 -3.58
N ASN A 230 21.29 3.62 -3.29
CA ASN A 230 22.60 3.39 -2.68
C ASN A 230 22.83 4.15 -1.38
N LEU A 231 21.78 4.33 -0.56
CA LEU A 231 21.90 5.04 0.70
C LEU A 231 22.70 4.20 1.72
N SER A 232 23.48 4.89 2.55
CA SER A 232 24.12 4.28 3.71
C SER A 232 23.08 3.78 4.72
N PHE A 233 23.44 2.86 5.62
CA PHE A 233 22.54 2.45 6.71
C PHE A 233 22.17 3.62 7.64
N ALA A 234 23.07 4.61 7.79
CA ALA A 234 22.76 5.82 8.55
C ALA A 234 21.69 6.67 7.84
N ASP A 235 21.74 6.80 6.52
CA ASP A 235 20.77 7.56 5.74
C ASP A 235 19.45 6.83 5.56
N PHE A 236 19.46 5.50 5.53
CA PHE A 236 18.26 4.68 5.69
C PHE A 236 17.51 5.04 6.97
N LYS A 237 18.19 5.05 8.13
CA LYS A 237 17.56 5.42 9.42
C LYS A 237 16.98 6.84 9.39
N LYS A 238 17.68 7.80 8.79
CA LYS A 238 17.17 9.17 8.62
C LYS A 238 15.93 9.20 7.72
N THR A 239 15.94 8.46 6.61
CA THR A 239 14.83 8.36 5.66
C THR A 239 13.61 7.74 6.31
N LEU A 240 13.78 6.63 7.03
CA LEU A 240 12.73 5.99 7.83
C LEU A 240 12.15 6.96 8.87
N ALA A 241 12.99 7.72 9.58
CA ALA A 241 12.51 8.70 10.55
C ALA A 241 11.69 9.83 9.90
N LYS A 242 12.10 10.31 8.72
CA LYS A 242 11.35 11.30 7.94
C LYS A 242 10.01 10.74 7.48
N ASP A 243 9.97 9.51 6.98
CA ASP A 243 8.74 8.88 6.52
C ASP A 243 7.78 8.57 7.69
N LYS A 244 8.30 8.15 8.85
CA LYS A 244 7.54 8.07 10.11
C LYS A 244 6.92 9.42 10.52
N LYS A 245 7.67 10.52 10.41
CA LYS A 245 7.14 11.88 10.69
C LYS A 245 6.04 12.28 9.69
N HIS A 246 6.23 11.98 8.41
CA HIS A 246 5.21 12.19 7.37
C HIS A 246 3.93 11.42 7.68
N ASN A 247 4.06 10.16 8.14
CA ASN A 247 2.94 9.32 8.53
C ASN A 247 2.12 9.88 9.70
N ILE A 248 2.79 10.49 10.70
CA ILE A 248 2.09 11.23 11.77
C ILE A 248 1.35 12.45 11.20
N ALA A 249 1.96 13.16 10.25
CA ALA A 249 1.35 14.34 9.63
C ALA A 249 0.09 14.00 8.82
N ILE A 250 0.06 12.88 8.09
CA ILE A 250 -1.15 12.45 7.37
C ILE A 250 -2.21 11.86 8.33
N ALA A 251 -1.82 11.16 9.40
CA ALA A 251 -2.76 10.75 10.46
C ALA A 251 -3.44 11.93 11.13
N LYS A 252 -2.70 13.01 11.37
CA LYS A 252 -3.27 14.28 11.84
C LYS A 252 -4.37 14.81 10.92
N LYS A 253 -4.26 14.66 9.60
CA LYS A 253 -5.28 15.15 8.66
C LYS A 253 -6.61 14.40 8.81
N ILE A 254 -6.55 13.07 8.97
CA ILE A 254 -7.73 12.23 9.22
C ILE A 254 -8.38 12.60 10.55
N LEU A 255 -7.60 12.64 11.64
CA LEU A 255 -8.10 12.99 12.97
C LEU A 255 -8.61 14.43 13.06
N THR A 256 -8.01 15.37 12.33
CA THR A 256 -8.53 16.74 12.22
C THR A 256 -9.87 16.76 11.48
N LYS A 257 -10.01 15.97 10.41
CA LYS A 257 -11.28 15.86 9.67
C LYS A 257 -12.38 15.21 10.52
N GLN A 258 -12.02 14.24 11.37
CA GLN A 258 -12.92 13.63 12.35
C GLN A 258 -13.40 14.65 13.38
N GLY A 259 -12.48 15.44 13.94
CA GLY A 259 -12.80 16.42 14.96
C GLY A 259 -13.34 15.75 16.23
N LYS A 260 -14.52 16.17 16.69
CA LYS A 260 -15.23 15.57 17.84
C LYS A 260 -16.31 14.57 17.43
N ASN A 261 -16.48 14.33 16.13
CA ASN A 261 -17.55 13.48 15.61
C ASN A 261 -17.11 12.01 15.56
N MET A 262 -18.08 11.12 15.47
CA MET A 262 -17.82 9.73 15.12
C MET A 262 -17.29 9.64 13.68
N TRP A 263 -16.30 8.78 13.46
CA TRP A 263 -15.71 8.56 12.15
C TRP A 263 -16.57 7.64 11.29
N TYR A 264 -16.75 8.03 10.03
CA TYR A 264 -17.43 7.26 9.00
C TYR A 264 -16.70 7.41 7.66
N GLU A 265 -16.58 6.32 6.90
CA GLU A 265 -15.88 6.26 5.62
C GLU A 265 -16.48 5.19 4.68
N LYS A 266 -16.36 5.42 3.36
CA LYS A 266 -16.72 4.44 2.33
C LYS A 266 -15.52 3.58 1.90
N THR A 267 -14.48 3.52 2.73
CA THR A 267 -13.17 2.89 2.46
C THR A 267 -12.60 2.33 3.76
N HIS A 268 -11.29 2.05 3.81
CA HIS A 268 -10.56 1.67 5.03
C HIS A 268 -9.51 2.71 5.42
N SER A 269 -9.78 4.00 5.13
CA SER A 269 -8.80 5.08 5.29
C SER A 269 -8.33 5.26 6.73
N TYR A 270 -9.18 4.98 7.73
CA TYR A 270 -8.80 5.03 9.13
C TYR A 270 -7.74 3.96 9.45
N CYS A 271 -7.91 2.74 8.93
CA CYS A 271 -6.91 1.68 9.04
C CYS A 271 -5.63 2.06 8.29
N TYR A 272 -5.77 2.44 7.01
CA TYR A 272 -4.63 2.78 6.15
C TYR A 272 -3.80 3.92 6.68
N ILE A 273 -4.36 4.85 7.46
CA ILE A 273 -3.63 6.06 7.87
C ILE A 273 -3.42 6.12 9.38
N VAL A 274 -4.48 5.99 10.18
CA VAL A 274 -4.43 6.25 11.63
C VAL A 274 -3.93 5.02 12.38
N LEU A 275 -4.57 3.86 12.22
CA LEU A 275 -4.11 2.64 12.89
C LEU A 275 -2.73 2.23 12.40
N ARG A 276 -2.45 2.35 11.10
CA ARG A 276 -1.12 2.14 10.54
C ARG A 276 -0.06 2.97 11.24
N ALA A 277 -0.33 4.25 11.54
CA ALA A 277 0.65 5.09 12.21
C ALA A 277 1.04 4.55 13.58
N ILE A 278 0.16 3.84 14.29
CA ILE A 278 0.49 3.18 15.55
C ILE A 278 1.55 2.10 15.31
N PHE A 279 1.26 1.15 14.40
CA PHE A 279 2.15 0.03 14.10
C PHE A 279 3.47 0.50 13.49
N TYR A 280 3.44 1.45 12.58
CA TYR A 280 4.65 1.91 11.90
C TYR A 280 5.61 2.67 12.82
N ILE A 281 5.09 3.53 13.70
CA ILE A 281 5.93 4.27 14.65
C ILE A 281 6.56 3.34 15.67
N TYR A 282 5.81 2.33 16.14
CA TYR A 282 6.21 1.37 17.16
C TYR A 282 6.47 -0.02 16.60
N PHE A 283 7.01 -0.08 15.37
CA PHE A 283 7.12 -1.34 14.63
C PHE A 283 7.97 -2.39 15.34
N LYS A 284 9.10 -1.96 15.94
CA LYS A 284 9.98 -2.84 16.70
C LYS A 284 9.25 -3.49 17.88
N GLU A 285 8.39 -2.76 18.59
CA GLU A 285 7.59 -3.29 19.69
C GLU A 285 6.47 -4.19 19.17
N PHE A 286 5.81 -3.79 18.08
CA PHE A 286 4.74 -4.54 17.43
C PHE A 286 5.19 -5.93 16.98
N VAL A 287 6.28 -6.05 16.22
CA VAL A 287 6.75 -7.36 15.69
C VAL A 287 7.22 -8.32 16.79
N ARG A 288 7.49 -7.85 18.00
CA ARG A 288 7.83 -8.72 19.14
C ARG A 288 6.62 -9.49 19.65
N ILE A 289 5.45 -8.86 19.61
CA ILE A 289 4.19 -9.45 20.08
C ILE A 289 3.38 -10.07 18.96
N TYR A 290 3.57 -9.69 17.70
CA TYR A 290 2.72 -10.16 16.60
C TYR A 290 2.88 -11.68 16.36
N ARG A 291 1.76 -12.40 16.36
CA ARG A 291 1.69 -13.85 16.16
C ARG A 291 0.61 -14.26 15.17
N TYR A 292 0.21 -13.35 14.28
CA TYR A 292 -0.85 -13.50 13.26
C TYR A 292 -2.26 -13.79 13.78
N ASN A 293 -2.45 -14.67 14.77
CA ASN A 293 -3.74 -15.08 15.33
C ASN A 293 -3.98 -14.57 16.76
N ASN A 294 -3.37 -13.44 17.13
CA ASN A 294 -3.43 -12.89 18.49
C ASN A 294 -4.04 -11.48 18.54
N ASP A 295 -5.28 -11.36 18.07
CA ASP A 295 -5.98 -10.06 17.99
C ASP A 295 -6.19 -9.40 19.36
N ASP A 296 -6.28 -10.14 20.46
CA ASP A 296 -6.29 -9.60 21.83
C ASP A 296 -5.02 -8.79 22.16
N ASP A 297 -3.84 -9.35 21.84
CA ASP A 297 -2.56 -8.67 22.06
C ASP A 297 -2.44 -7.43 21.18
N ILE A 298 -2.91 -7.52 19.92
CA ILE A 298 -2.85 -6.40 18.98
C ILE A 298 -3.83 -5.30 19.38
N THR A 299 -5.00 -5.66 19.90
CA THR A 299 -5.98 -4.72 20.47
C THR A 299 -5.41 -4.02 21.69
N SER A 300 -4.74 -4.76 22.57
CA SER A 300 -4.04 -4.21 23.74
C SER A 300 -2.91 -3.27 23.31
N PHE A 301 -2.16 -3.62 22.26
CA PHE A 301 -1.13 -2.77 21.69
C PHE A 301 -1.71 -1.47 21.12
N ILE A 302 -2.75 -1.54 20.31
CA ILE A 302 -3.46 -0.36 19.79
C ILE A 302 -3.91 0.53 20.95
N THR A 303 -4.53 -0.06 21.98
CA THR A 303 -5.03 0.65 23.16
C THR A 303 -3.91 1.39 23.91
N MET A 304 -2.75 0.74 24.05
CA MET A 304 -1.59 1.31 24.73
C MET A 304 -0.92 2.45 23.94
N TYR A 305 -0.85 2.34 22.61
CA TYR A 305 -0.03 3.24 21.78
C TYR A 305 -0.84 4.33 21.06
N PHE A 306 -2.15 4.17 20.89
CA PHE A 306 -2.99 5.22 20.27
C PHE A 306 -2.93 6.57 21.02
N PRO A 307 -3.02 6.63 22.37
CA PRO A 307 -2.86 7.91 23.09
C PRO A 307 -1.48 8.56 22.86
N LYS A 308 -0.44 7.76 22.66
CA LYS A 308 0.92 8.25 22.35
C LYS A 308 1.00 8.85 20.95
N ILE A 309 0.30 8.27 19.97
CA ILE A 309 0.15 8.88 18.63
C ILE A 309 -0.59 10.21 18.71
N LEU A 310 -1.70 10.29 19.46
CA LEU A 310 -2.42 11.55 19.66
C LEU A 310 -1.51 12.62 20.28
N ARG A 311 -0.67 12.25 21.26
CA ARG A 311 0.32 13.16 21.85
C ARG A 311 1.34 13.65 20.82
N LYS A 312 1.93 12.75 20.02
CA LYS A 312 2.88 13.11 18.95
C LYS A 312 2.25 14.04 17.89
N ILE A 313 0.95 13.89 17.63
CA ILE A 313 0.22 14.76 16.71
C ILE A 313 0.09 16.18 17.28
N ARG A 314 -0.21 16.31 18.59
CA ARG A 314 -0.28 17.60 19.28
C ARG A 314 1.08 18.30 19.33
N GLU A 315 2.16 17.54 19.58
CA GLU A 315 3.54 18.05 19.65
C GLU A 315 4.06 18.53 18.28
N ASN A 316 3.59 17.96 17.16
CA ASN A 316 4.04 18.32 15.82
C ASN A 316 3.52 19.70 15.30
N GLY A 317 3.02 20.57 16.19
CA GLY A 317 2.66 21.95 15.90
C GLY A 317 1.50 22.12 14.90
N ARG A 318 1.21 23.39 14.53
CA ARG A 318 0.21 23.75 13.51
C ARG A 318 0.76 23.49 12.10
N GLY A 319 0.90 22.22 11.71
CA GLY A 319 1.11 21.87 10.30
C GLY A 319 0.00 22.46 9.41
N ASP A 320 0.31 22.73 8.13
CA ASP A 320 -0.63 23.34 7.19
C ASP A 320 -1.80 22.40 6.87
N ASN A 321 -2.87 22.54 7.65
CA ASN A 321 -4.13 21.82 7.45
C ASN A 321 -4.87 22.23 6.16
N ARG A 322 -4.40 23.27 5.43
CA ARG A 322 -4.98 23.67 4.14
C ARG A 322 -4.63 22.68 3.03
N ASN A 323 -3.49 22.00 3.15
CA ASN A 323 -3.08 21.02 2.17
C ASN A 323 -3.87 19.70 2.32
N LYS A 324 -4.81 19.46 1.39
CA LYS A 324 -5.65 18.24 1.36
C LYS A 324 -4.98 17.01 0.75
N TYR A 325 -3.77 17.12 0.18
CA TYR A 325 -3.05 15.97 -0.37
C TYR A 325 -2.74 14.95 0.73
N ILE A 326 -3.02 13.68 0.46
CA ILE A 326 -2.83 12.54 1.39
C ILE A 326 -1.99 11.46 0.72
N LYS A 327 -0.86 11.90 0.15
CA LYS A 327 0.20 11.01 -0.31
C LYS A 327 0.68 10.16 0.86
N GLN A 328 0.77 8.85 0.67
CA GLN A 328 1.00 7.91 1.77
C GLN A 328 2.47 7.78 2.15
N THR A 329 3.40 8.13 1.24
CA THR A 329 4.85 8.08 1.48
C THR A 329 5.56 9.38 1.11
N ILE A 330 6.81 9.55 1.57
CA ILE A 330 7.64 10.71 1.20
C ILE A 330 8.25 10.62 -0.22
N PHE A 331 8.17 9.49 -0.91
CA PHE A 331 8.98 9.20 -2.09
C PHE A 331 8.36 9.68 -3.41
N ASN A 332 9.13 10.42 -4.23
CA ASN A 332 8.71 10.81 -5.57
C ASN A 332 9.53 10.00 -6.58
N ASN A 333 8.91 9.01 -7.20
CA ASN A 333 9.65 8.00 -7.96
C ASN A 333 9.40 8.04 -9.47
N PHE A 334 8.53 8.94 -9.92
CA PHE A 334 8.15 9.09 -11.32
C PHE A 334 8.17 10.52 -11.81
#